data_AF-A0A5B6YEZ6-F1
#
_entry.id   AF-A0A5B6YEZ6-F1
#
_cell.length_a   1.000
_cell.length_b   1.000
_cell.length_c   1.000
_cell.angle_alpha   90.00
_cell.angle_beta   90.00
_cell.angle_gamma   90.00
#
_symmetry.space_group_name_H-M   'P 1'
#
loop_
_entity.id
_entity.type
_entity.pdbx_description
1 polymer ?
#
loop_
_entity_poly.entity_id
_entity_poly.type
_entity_poly.pdbx_seq_one_letter_code
_entity_poly.pdbx_strand_id
1 'polypeptide(L)'
;YLPTGPELFQSAQLYDISGDRMKLLLDFPTIGEPHYAQALPADLIREKQVKFYKLSESTHPDKIMAEAEAGVSRKGRRVDVKMVAVRSHFAPDNIEGITVGDTVYFHITN
;
A
#
# COMPACT_ATOMS: atom_id res chain seq x y z
N TYR A 1 17.02 -11.28 -22.37
CA TYR A 1 15.69 -10.64 -22.37
C TYR A 1 15.45 -9.89 -23.67
N LEU A 2 14.20 -9.60 -24.00
CA LEU A 2 13.90 -8.66 -25.08
C LEU A 2 14.44 -7.26 -24.70
N PRO A 3 14.93 -6.45 -25.66
CA PRO A 3 15.39 -5.09 -25.39
C PRO A 3 14.25 -4.20 -24.87
N THR A 4 14.50 -3.44 -23.80
CA THR A 4 13.51 -2.53 -23.16
C THR A 4 13.89 -1.05 -23.28
N GLY A 5 14.86 -0.71 -24.12
CA GLY A 5 15.43 0.63 -24.23
C GLY A 5 16.81 0.74 -23.56
N PRO A 6 17.31 1.97 -23.32
CA PRO A 6 18.66 2.19 -22.79
C PRO A 6 18.84 1.74 -21.33
N GLU A 7 17.76 1.76 -20.53
CA GLU A 7 17.78 1.26 -19.17
C GLU A 7 17.65 -0.27 -19.16
N LEU A 8 18.62 -0.92 -18.52
CA LEU A 8 18.74 -2.37 -18.48
C LEU A 8 18.22 -2.92 -17.14
N PHE A 9 17.45 -4.01 -17.24
CA PHE A 9 17.11 -4.85 -16.10
C PHE A 9 18.28 -5.79 -15.79
N GLN A 10 18.56 -6.00 -14.50
CA GLN A 10 19.60 -6.92 -14.06
C GLN A 10 19.03 -8.35 -13.97
N SER A 11 19.79 -9.32 -14.47
CA SER A 11 19.43 -10.73 -14.38
C SER A 11 19.59 -11.22 -12.94
N ALA A 12 18.52 -11.75 -12.36
CA ALA A 12 18.58 -12.56 -11.14
C ALA A 12 18.30 -14.02 -11.52
N GLN A 13 19.18 -14.91 -11.06
CA GLN A 13 19.16 -16.32 -11.45
C GLN A 13 18.96 -17.21 -10.23
N LEU A 14 17.92 -18.05 -10.28
CA LEU A 14 17.66 -19.07 -9.28
C LEU A 14 18.35 -20.37 -9.71
N TYR A 15 19.23 -20.86 -8.85
CA TYR A 15 19.93 -22.12 -9.04
C TYR A 15 19.47 -23.16 -8.01
N ASP A 16 19.19 -24.38 -8.47
CA ASP A 16 19.05 -25.55 -7.61
C ASP A 16 20.44 -26.09 -7.26
N ILE A 17 20.71 -26.21 -5.97
CA ILE A 17 21.96 -26.72 -5.39
C ILE A 17 21.72 -27.98 -4.54
N SER A 18 20.55 -28.62 -4.64
CA SER A 18 20.16 -29.78 -3.81
C SER A 18 20.82 -31.10 -4.21
N GLY A 19 21.38 -31.19 -5.42
CA GLY A 19 22.08 -32.38 -5.92
C GLY A 19 23.56 -32.13 -6.23
N ASP A 20 24.21 -33.11 -6.86
CA ASP A 20 25.67 -33.08 -7.11
C ASP A 20 26.15 -32.00 -8.08
N ARG A 21 25.23 -31.43 -8.87
CA ARG A 21 25.53 -30.36 -9.83
C ARG A 21 24.47 -29.27 -9.74
N MET A 22 24.96 -28.04 -9.70
CA MET A 22 24.13 -26.84 -9.77
C MET A 22 23.34 -26.81 -11.08
N LYS A 23 22.04 -26.47 -11.00
CA LYS A 23 21.17 -26.35 -12.17
C LYS A 23 20.50 -24.98 -12.16
N LEU A 24 20.63 -24.23 -13.25
CA LEU A 24 19.84 -23.02 -13.44
C LEU A 24 18.36 -23.41 -13.58
N LEU A 25 17.52 -22.96 -12.66
CA LEU A 25 16.07 -23.20 -12.69
C LEU A 25 15.31 -22.07 -13.36
N LEU A 26 15.71 -20.83 -13.07
CA LEU A 26 15.00 -19.64 -13.53
C LEU A 26 15.97 -18.48 -13.70
N ASP A 27 15.77 -17.70 -14.75
CA ASP A 27 16.39 -16.41 -14.97
C ASP A 27 15.25 -15.38 -15.07
N PHE A 28 15.26 -14.36 -14.23
CA PHE A 28 14.24 -13.31 -14.22
C PHE A 28 14.83 -11.90 -14.10
N PRO A 29 14.18 -10.89 -14.73
CA PRO A 29 14.69 -9.52 -14.71
C PRO A 29 14.36 -8.83 -13.37
N THR A 30 15.29 -8.00 -12.89
CA THR A 30 15.13 -7.15 -11.70
C THR A 30 15.42 -5.69 -12.03
N ILE A 31 14.79 -4.78 -11.29
CA ILE A 31 14.95 -3.32 -11.43
C ILE A 31 15.87 -2.80 -10.33
N GLY A 32 16.68 -1.79 -10.65
CA GLY A 32 17.39 -0.99 -9.65
C GLY A 32 18.64 -1.65 -9.05
N GLU A 33 19.20 -2.65 -9.74
CA GLU A 33 20.47 -3.31 -9.37
C GLU A 33 20.53 -3.80 -7.91
N PRO A 34 19.70 -4.78 -7.53
CA PRO A 34 19.73 -5.31 -6.17
C PRO A 34 21.09 -5.97 -5.87
N HIS A 35 21.79 -5.45 -4.86
CA HIS A 35 23.13 -5.93 -4.49
C HIS A 35 23.14 -7.13 -3.55
N TYR A 36 22.08 -7.32 -2.76
CA TYR A 36 21.98 -8.41 -1.79
C TYR A 36 20.57 -9.00 -1.77
N ALA A 37 20.49 -10.30 -1.50
CA ALA A 37 19.25 -11.02 -1.26
C ALA A 37 19.38 -11.92 -0.04
N GLN A 38 18.28 -12.13 0.67
CA GLN A 38 18.20 -13.05 1.80
C GLN A 38 16.93 -13.89 1.66
N ALA A 39 17.05 -15.19 1.89
CA ALA A 39 15.93 -16.12 1.95
C ALA A 39 15.76 -16.65 3.38
N LEU A 40 14.52 -16.89 3.78
CA LEU A 40 14.17 -17.54 5.03
C LEU A 40 12.96 -18.48 4.84
N PRO A 41 12.82 -19.55 5.65
CA PRO A 41 11.62 -20.37 5.63
C PRO A 41 10.36 -19.57 5.92
N ALA A 42 9.31 -19.79 5.13
CA ALA A 42 8.04 -19.07 5.25
C ALA A 42 7.38 -19.24 6.64
N ASP A 43 7.53 -20.41 7.26
CA ASP A 43 6.97 -20.72 8.58
C ASP A 43 7.49 -19.78 9.70
N LEU A 44 8.65 -19.14 9.51
CA LEU A 44 9.19 -18.18 10.49
C LEU A 44 8.40 -16.85 10.55
N ILE A 45 7.64 -16.54 9.49
CA ILE A 45 6.89 -15.28 9.35
C ILE A 45 5.39 -15.45 9.11
N ARG A 46 4.93 -16.63 8.65
CA ARG A 46 3.52 -16.86 8.29
C ARG A 46 2.54 -16.47 9.41
N GLU A 47 2.82 -16.90 10.63
CA GLU A 47 1.96 -16.62 11.80
C GLU A 47 2.12 -15.19 12.35
N LYS A 48 3.11 -14.43 11.86
CA LYS A 48 3.40 -13.05 12.29
C LYS A 48 2.83 -12.00 11.33
N GLN A 49 2.10 -12.42 10.29
CA GLN A 49 1.53 -11.51 9.31
C GLN A 49 0.40 -10.69 9.93
N VAL A 50 0.54 -9.36 9.91
CA VAL A 50 -0.54 -8.44 10.29
C VAL A 50 -1.60 -8.47 9.20
N LYS A 51 -2.81 -8.92 9.53
CA LYS A 51 -3.93 -9.02 8.57
C LYS A 51 -4.73 -7.72 8.45
N PHE A 52 -4.90 -7.02 9.57
CA PHE A 52 -5.59 -5.74 9.66
C PHE A 52 -5.03 -4.97 10.86
N TYR A 53 -5.13 -3.65 10.79
CA TYR A 53 -4.85 -2.77 11.92
C TYR A 53 -6.15 -2.55 12.69
N LYS A 54 -6.12 -2.61 14.02
CA LYS A 54 -7.32 -2.28 14.79
C LYS A 54 -7.56 -0.79 14.69
N LEU A 55 -8.75 -0.42 14.23
CA LEU A 55 -9.11 0.98 14.10
C LEU A 55 -9.05 1.74 15.45
N SER A 56 -9.37 1.05 16.55
CA SER A 56 -9.25 1.59 17.91
C SER A 56 -7.83 2.04 18.27
N GLU A 57 -6.81 1.41 17.67
CA GLU A 57 -5.39 1.69 17.92
C GLU A 57 -4.82 2.79 17.01
N SER A 58 -5.59 3.27 16.01
CA SER A 58 -5.15 4.38 15.15
C SER A 58 -4.89 5.64 15.97
N THR A 59 -3.76 6.29 15.73
CA THR A 59 -3.35 7.55 16.37
C THR A 59 -3.66 8.78 15.52
N HIS A 60 -4.34 8.60 14.38
CA HIS A 60 -4.70 9.71 13.51
C HIS A 60 -5.72 10.63 14.21
N PRO A 61 -5.45 11.95 14.35
CA PRO A 61 -6.29 12.86 15.13
C PRO A 61 -7.70 13.00 14.57
N ASP A 62 -7.86 12.82 13.26
CA ASP A 62 -9.13 12.93 12.55
C ASP A 62 -9.76 11.59 12.17
N LYS A 63 -9.31 10.49 12.78
CA LYS A 63 -9.96 9.18 12.59
C LYS A 63 -11.43 9.25 13.01
N ILE A 64 -12.24 8.43 12.35
CA ILE A 64 -13.64 8.23 12.73
C ILE A 64 -13.88 6.74 12.93
N MET A 65 -14.68 6.37 13.92
CA MET A 65 -14.89 4.96 14.28
C MET A 65 -16.15 4.36 13.64
N ALA A 66 -17.04 5.22 13.13
CA ALA A 66 -18.31 4.84 12.54
C ALA A 66 -18.69 5.79 11.40
N GLU A 67 -19.53 5.28 10.48
CA GLU A 67 -20.08 6.07 9.37
C GLU A 67 -20.87 7.30 9.83
N ALA A 68 -21.52 7.23 11.00
CA ALA A 68 -22.25 8.36 11.58
C ALA A 68 -21.35 9.55 12.01
N GLU A 69 -20.04 9.33 12.16
CA GLU A 69 -19.06 10.37 12.45
C GLU A 69 -18.50 11.02 11.17
N ALA A 70 -18.81 10.45 10.00
CA ALA A 70 -18.38 10.97 8.72
C ALA A 70 -19.09 12.29 8.39
N GLY A 71 -18.43 13.13 7.61
CA GLY A 71 -19.01 14.41 7.22
C GLY A 71 -17.98 15.41 6.69
N VAL A 72 -18.50 16.58 6.33
CA VAL A 72 -17.72 17.67 5.76
C VAL A 72 -17.80 18.87 6.71
N SER A 73 -16.66 19.40 7.10
CA SER A 73 -16.57 20.58 7.96
C SER A 73 -15.73 21.68 7.30
N ARG A 74 -16.04 22.93 7.59
CA ARG A 74 -15.39 24.10 6.97
C ARG A 74 -14.87 25.07 8.01
N LYS A 75 -13.63 25.54 7.82
CA LYS A 75 -13.02 26.65 8.54
C LYS A 75 -12.36 27.62 7.56
N GLY A 76 -13.10 28.65 7.14
CA GLY A 76 -12.67 29.56 6.09
C GLY A 76 -12.54 28.84 4.74
N ARG A 77 -11.35 28.91 4.12
CA ARG A 77 -11.03 28.17 2.89
C ARG A 77 -10.57 26.73 3.12
N ARG A 78 -10.36 26.32 4.38
CA ARG A 78 -10.03 24.94 4.70
C ARG A 78 -11.31 24.13 4.83
N VAL A 79 -11.39 23.02 4.12
CA VAL A 79 -12.49 22.05 4.19
C VAL A 79 -11.90 20.71 4.60
N ASP A 80 -12.43 20.11 5.67
CA ASP A 80 -12.01 18.81 6.16
C ASP A 80 -13.15 17.81 5.90
N VAL A 81 -12.87 16.79 5.10
CA VAL A 81 -13.76 15.68 4.77
C VAL A 81 -13.33 14.48 5.63
N LYS A 82 -14.15 14.09 6.59
CA LYS A 82 -13.99 12.84 7.34
C LYS A 82 -14.82 11.76 6.66
N MET A 83 -14.17 10.68 6.26
CA MET A 83 -14.78 9.66 5.41
C MET A 83 -14.42 8.26 5.89
N VAL A 84 -15.40 7.35 5.88
CA VAL A 84 -15.16 5.91 6.03
C VAL A 84 -15.09 5.27 4.65
N ALA A 85 -14.14 4.35 4.46
CA ALA A 85 -13.96 3.53 3.29
C ALA A 85 -14.24 2.07 3.67
N VAL A 86 -15.46 1.60 3.43
CA VAL A 86 -15.80 0.18 3.56
C VAL A 86 -15.66 -0.47 2.19
N ARG A 87 -15.44 -1.79 2.12
CA ARG A 87 -15.37 -2.50 0.83
C ARG A 87 -16.56 -2.12 -0.06
N SER A 88 -16.27 -1.51 -1.22
CA SER A 88 -17.24 -1.06 -2.22
C SER A 88 -18.12 0.14 -1.84
N HIS A 89 -17.84 0.83 -0.72
CA HIS A 89 -18.64 1.96 -0.25
C HIS A 89 -17.78 3.04 0.41
N PHE A 90 -18.06 4.31 0.12
CA PHE A 90 -17.48 5.44 0.84
C PHE A 90 -18.59 6.24 1.48
N ALA A 91 -18.35 6.75 2.69
CA ALA A 91 -19.31 7.59 3.39
C ALA A 91 -18.60 8.81 3.99
N PRO A 92 -18.96 10.05 3.60
CA PRO A 92 -19.94 10.38 2.56
C PRO A 92 -19.41 10.02 1.15
N ASP A 93 -20.29 9.59 0.26
CA ASP A 93 -20.01 9.35 -1.17
C ASP A 93 -20.26 10.61 -2.03
N ASN A 94 -21.13 11.51 -1.58
CA ASN A 94 -21.35 12.82 -2.18
C ASN A 94 -20.83 13.94 -1.28
N ILE A 95 -19.93 14.77 -1.81
CA ILE A 95 -19.28 15.88 -1.09
C ILE A 95 -19.65 17.18 -1.78
N GLU A 96 -20.52 17.95 -1.15
CA GLU A 96 -21.05 19.20 -1.68
C GLU A 96 -20.49 20.43 -0.94
N GLY A 97 -20.64 21.61 -1.55
CA GLY A 97 -20.31 22.88 -0.90
C GLY A 97 -18.82 23.26 -0.89
N ILE A 98 -17.98 22.60 -1.71
CA ILE A 98 -16.61 23.01 -2.00
C ILE A 98 -16.62 24.08 -3.12
N THR A 99 -15.74 25.07 -3.01
CA THR A 99 -15.65 26.20 -3.93
C THR A 99 -14.22 26.38 -4.46
N VAL A 100 -14.08 27.02 -5.63
CA VAL A 100 -12.77 27.31 -6.23
C VAL A 100 -11.93 28.14 -5.26
N GLY A 101 -10.71 27.68 -4.98
CA GLY A 101 -9.80 28.31 -4.02
C GLY A 101 -9.82 27.71 -2.61
N ASP A 102 -10.67 26.72 -2.34
CA ASP A 102 -10.60 25.93 -1.11
C ASP A 102 -9.38 24.99 -1.07
N THR A 103 -8.88 24.75 0.13
CA THR A 103 -7.93 23.67 0.43
C THR A 103 -8.69 22.55 1.13
N VAL A 104 -8.78 21.40 0.48
CA VAL A 104 -9.59 20.26 0.93
C VAL A 104 -8.69 19.16 1.48
N TYR A 105 -8.94 18.75 2.72
CA TYR A 105 -8.26 17.66 3.40
C TYR A 105 -9.19 16.46 3.49
N PHE A 106 -8.73 15.30 3.02
CA PHE A 106 -9.45 14.05 3.14
C PHE A 106 -8.83 13.22 4.27
N HIS A 107 -9.64 12.94 5.28
CA HIS A 107 -9.30 12.08 6.42
C HIS A 107 -10.08 10.79 6.25
N ILE A 108 -9.45 9.80 5.62
CA ILE A 108 -10.11 8.54 5.25
C ILE A 108 -9.74 7.45 6.23
N THR A 109 -10.75 6.79 6.79
CA THR A 109 -10.61 5.63 7.67
C THR A 109 -11.15 4.38 6.96
N ASN A 110 -10.35 3.31 6.85
CA ASN A 110 -10.76 2.00 6.32
C ASN A 110 -10.84 0.98 7.45
#